data_AF-A0A6P3RRA3-F1
#
_entry.id   AF-A0A6P3RRA3-F1
#
_cell.length_a   1.000
_cell.length_b   1.000
_cell.length_c   1.000
_cell.angle_alpha   90.00
_cell.angle_beta   90.00
_cell.angle_gamma   90.00
#
_symmetry.space_group_name_H-M   'P 1'
#
loop_
_entity.id
_entity.type
_entity.pdbx_description
1 polymer ?
#
loop_
_entity_poly.entity_id
_entity_poly.type
_entity_poly.pdbx_seq_one_letter_code
_entity_poly.pdbx_strand_id
1 'polypeptide(L)'
;MLVFHPDLGSAFADTAEKSEVVICLDCSSSMEGVTFLHAKQIALYALSLVGMEQKVNVVRFGSGYQELFSYPKCLTSDSVAAEFITVSKCHLPVSPESGSIQF
;
A
#
# COMPACT_ATOMS: atom_id res chain seq x y z
N MET A 1 21.58 -14.71 34.87
CA MET A 1 21.14 -14.79 33.46
C MET A 1 19.64 -14.55 33.46
N LEU A 2 19.18 -13.39 32.98
CA LEU A 2 17.75 -13.08 32.92
C LEU A 2 17.22 -13.65 31.60
N VAL A 3 16.42 -14.70 31.70
CA VAL A 3 15.73 -15.28 30.56
C VAL A 3 14.53 -14.38 30.27
N PHE A 4 14.56 -13.71 29.13
CA PHE A 4 13.43 -12.93 28.66
C PHE A 4 12.31 -13.90 28.27
N HIS A 5 11.21 -13.87 29.00
CA HIS A 5 9.99 -14.62 28.68
C HIS A 5 8.93 -13.58 28.33
N PRO A 6 8.78 -13.19 27.05
CA PRO A 6 7.73 -12.26 26.67
C PRO A 6 6.39 -12.97 26.87
N ASP A 7 5.57 -12.39 27.74
CA ASP A 7 4.18 -12.80 27.87
C ASP A 7 3.44 -12.39 26.59
N LEU A 8 3.18 -13.37 25.74
CA LEU A 8 2.39 -13.24 24.51
C LEU A 8 0.88 -13.43 24.79
N GLY A 9 0.46 -13.26 26.06
CA GLY A 9 -0.92 -13.29 26.49
C GLY A 9 -1.76 -12.21 25.81
N SER A 10 -2.46 -12.59 24.73
CA SER A 10 -3.70 -12.05 24.18
C SER A 10 -3.92 -10.52 24.12
N ALA A 11 -2.89 -9.66 24.16
CA ALA A 11 -3.03 -8.21 23.95
C ALA A 11 -3.36 -7.83 22.48
N PHE A 12 -3.59 -8.82 21.61
CA PHE A 12 -3.70 -8.63 20.16
C PHE A 12 -5.07 -8.16 19.68
N ALA A 13 -6.14 -8.28 20.49
CA ALA A 13 -7.47 -7.82 20.07
C ALA A 13 -7.51 -6.29 19.88
N ASP A 14 -7.06 -5.52 20.88
CA ASP A 14 -6.93 -4.05 20.81
C ASP A 14 -5.79 -3.59 19.87
N THR A 15 -4.84 -4.48 19.56
CA THR A 15 -3.70 -4.14 18.68
C THR A 15 -4.06 -4.33 17.21
N ALA A 16 -5.00 -5.24 16.90
CA ALA A 16 -5.51 -5.42 15.53
C ALA A 16 -6.24 -4.17 15.02
N GLU A 17 -6.91 -3.42 15.90
CA GLU A 17 -7.53 -2.11 15.60
C GLU A 17 -6.50 -1.00 15.30
N LYS A 18 -5.22 -1.22 15.61
CA LYS A 18 -4.11 -0.29 15.31
C LYS A 18 -3.21 -0.78 14.18
N SER A 19 -3.56 -1.88 13.51
CA SER A 19 -2.73 -2.44 12.46
C SER A 19 -2.70 -1.53 11.23
N GLU A 20 -1.52 -1.35 10.65
CA GLU A 20 -1.30 -0.57 9.44
C GLU A 20 -0.96 -1.51 8.28
N VAL A 21 -1.65 -1.34 7.16
CA VAL A 21 -1.47 -2.13 5.94
C VAL A 21 -1.01 -1.21 4.82
N VAL A 22 0.15 -1.51 4.24
CA VAL A 22 0.66 -0.79 3.06
C VAL A 22 0.69 -1.75 1.88
N ILE A 23 -0.10 -1.44 0.85
CA ILE A 23 -0.15 -2.22 -0.38
C ILE A 23 0.80 -1.57 -1.38
N CYS A 24 1.89 -2.26 -1.70
CA CYS A 24 2.87 -1.83 -2.70
C CYS A 24 2.60 -2.51 -4.04
N LEU A 25 2.29 -1.73 -5.08
CA LEU A 25 1.99 -2.21 -6.42
C LEU A 25 3.13 -1.86 -7.38
N ASP A 26 3.78 -2.88 -7.93
CA ASP A 26 4.79 -2.73 -8.98
C ASP A 26 4.13 -2.41 -10.32
N CYS A 27 4.51 -1.27 -10.89
CA CYS A 27 4.04 -0.71 -12.17
C CYS A 27 5.17 -0.59 -13.19
N SER A 28 6.29 -1.29 -12.98
CA SER A 28 7.42 -1.37 -13.92
C SER A 28 7.04 -2.11 -15.22
N SER A 29 7.89 -1.98 -16.24
CA SER A 29 7.67 -2.55 -17.57
C SER A 29 7.58 -4.09 -17.57
N SER A 30 8.25 -4.77 -16.64
CA SER A 30 8.21 -6.24 -16.53
C SER A 30 6.86 -6.77 -16.07
N MET A 31 6.02 -5.92 -15.46
CA MET A 31 4.68 -6.30 -15.01
C MET A 31 3.64 -6.24 -16.13
N GLU A 32 3.97 -5.66 -17.29
CA GLU A 32 3.03 -5.39 -18.38
C GLU A 32 2.23 -6.63 -18.82
N GLY A 33 0.94 -6.40 -19.13
CA GLY A 33 0.02 -7.44 -19.56
C GLY A 33 -0.74 -8.11 -18.40
N VAL A 34 -0.86 -9.43 -18.45
CA VAL A 34 -1.73 -10.22 -17.55
C VAL A 34 -1.26 -10.19 -16.10
N THR A 35 0.05 -10.10 -15.87
CA THR A 35 0.65 -10.07 -14.53
C THR A 35 0.18 -8.85 -13.75
N PHE A 36 0.22 -7.67 -14.36
CA PHE A 36 -0.28 -6.44 -13.74
C PHE A 36 -1.79 -6.47 -13.50
N LEU A 37 -2.57 -7.06 -14.41
CA LEU A 37 -4.01 -7.22 -14.21
C LEU A 37 -4.30 -8.07 -12.96
N HIS A 38 -3.62 -9.21 -12.82
CA HIS A 38 -3.75 -10.07 -11.64
C HIS A 38 -3.25 -9.37 -10.37
N ALA A 39 -2.13 -8.65 -10.43
CA ALA A 39 -1.61 -7.89 -9.29
C ALA A 39 -2.64 -6.86 -8.79
N LYS A 40 -3.33 -6.16 -9.68
CA LYS A 40 -4.43 -5.25 -9.33
C LYS A 40 -5.60 -5.98 -8.68
N GLN A 41 -6.01 -7.13 -9.21
CA GLN A 41 -7.10 -7.93 -8.63
C GLN A 41 -6.74 -8.42 -7.22
N ILE A 42 -5.51 -8.90 -7.02
CA ILE A 42 -5.02 -9.33 -5.70
C ILE A 42 -4.97 -8.14 -4.74
N ALA A 43 -4.50 -6.98 -5.18
CA ALA A 43 -4.48 -5.76 -4.38
C ALA A 43 -5.89 -5.30 -3.99
N LEU A 44 -6.85 -5.35 -4.91
CA LEU A 44 -8.26 -5.04 -4.63
C LEU A 44 -8.88 -6.05 -3.65
N TYR A 45 -8.56 -7.33 -3.81
CA TYR A 45 -9.02 -8.36 -2.89
C TYR A 45 -8.42 -8.18 -1.50
N ALA A 46 -7.11 -7.94 -1.41
CA ALA A 46 -6.44 -7.64 -0.15
C ALA A 46 -7.07 -6.42 0.54
N LEU A 47 -7.35 -5.35 -0.22
CA LEU A 47 -8.05 -4.17 0.29
C LEU A 47 -9.44 -4.52 0.85
N SER A 48 -10.20 -5.40 0.20
CA SER A 48 -11.52 -5.83 0.68
C SER A 48 -11.49 -6.67 1.97
N LEU A 49 -10.33 -7.23 2.31
CA LEU A 49 -10.13 -7.98 3.55
C LEU A 49 -9.70 -7.09 4.71
N VAL A 50 -9.30 -5.84 4.44
CA VAL A 50 -8.90 -4.90 5.48
C VAL A 50 -10.13 -4.42 6.23
N GLY A 51 -10.11 -4.55 7.57
CA GLY A 51 -11.19 -4.07 8.42
C GLY A 51 -11.29 -2.54 8.45
N MET A 52 -12.48 -2.00 8.66
CA MET A 52 -12.77 -0.54 8.65
C MET A 52 -11.89 0.28 9.62
N GLU A 53 -11.41 -0.32 10.71
CA GLU A 53 -10.58 0.37 11.70
C GLU A 53 -9.09 0.40 11.37
N GLN A 54 -8.64 -0.46 10.44
CA GLN A 54 -7.23 -0.55 10.08
C GLN A 54 -6.81 0.63 9.19
N LYS A 55 -5.57 1.08 9.37
CA LYS A 55 -5.01 2.15 8.54
C LYS A 55 -4.43 1.56 7.26
N VAL A 56 -4.79 2.13 6.12
CA VAL A 56 -4.30 1.68 4.81
C VAL A 56 -3.54 2.79 4.11
N ASN A 57 -2.46 2.41 3.43
CA ASN A 57 -1.88 3.20 2.35
C ASN A 57 -1.68 2.32 1.11
N VAL A 58 -1.79 2.92 -0.07
CA VAL A 58 -1.47 2.24 -1.33
C VAL A 58 -0.35 3.01 -1.99
N VAL A 59 0.74 2.32 -2.29
CA VAL A 59 1.91 2.88 -2.97
C VAL A 59 2.07 2.17 -4.30
N ARG A 60 2.15 2.93 -5.39
CA ARG A 60 2.50 2.40 -6.71
C ARG A 60 3.94 2.80 -7.01
N PHE A 61 4.75 1.89 -7.53
CA PHE A 61 6.16 2.16 -7.79
C PHE A 61 6.64 1.58 -9.11
N GLY A 62 7.72 2.14 -9.66
CA GLY A 62 8.34 1.77 -10.92
C GLY A 62 9.60 2.62 -11.09
N SER A 63 9.67 3.46 -12.12
CA SER A 63 10.75 4.47 -12.25
C SER A 63 10.65 5.61 -11.23
N GLY A 64 9.46 5.83 -10.69
CA GLY A 64 9.18 6.71 -9.56
C GLY A 64 8.18 6.04 -8.63
N TYR A 65 7.58 6.79 -7.71
CA TYR A 65 6.52 6.28 -6.86
C TYR A 65 5.41 7.30 -6.67
N GLN A 66 4.21 6.81 -6.35
CA GLN A 66 3.08 7.62 -5.95
C GLN A 66 2.35 6.94 -4.80
N GLU A 67 2.08 7.70 -3.75
CA GLU A 67 1.36 7.24 -2.57
C GLU A 67 -0.06 7.80 -2.60
N LEU A 68 -1.03 7.01 -2.15
CA LEU A 68 -2.40 7.47 -1.98
C LEU A 68 -2.51 8.50 -0.86
N PHE A 69 -1.81 8.25 0.25
CA PHE A 69 -1.72 9.15 1.39
C PHE A 69 -0.26 9.28 1.83
N SER A 70 0.16 10.45 2.34
CA SER A 70 1.51 10.65 2.89
C SER A 70 1.81 9.83 4.16
N TYR A 71 0.77 9.21 4.75
CA TYR A 71 0.87 8.29 5.87
C TYR A 71 -0.39 7.39 5.86
N PRO A 72 -0.32 6.15 6.38
CA PRO A 72 -1.49 5.26 6.45
C PRO A 72 -2.65 5.90 7.21
N LYS A 73 -3.85 5.81 6.64
CA LYS A 73 -5.08 6.40 7.21
C LYS A 73 -6.18 5.36 7.26
N CYS A 74 -7.03 5.43 8.29
CA CYS A 74 -8.25 4.62 8.32
C CYS A 74 -9.10 4.96 7.10
N LEU A 75 -9.57 3.93 6.39
CA LEU A 75 -10.39 4.12 5.21
C LEU A 75 -11.77 4.59 5.65
N THR A 76 -12.06 5.87 5.45
CA THR A 76 -13.43 6.40 5.58
C THR A 76 -14.34 5.91 4.45
N SER A 77 -13.74 5.49 3.33
CA SER A 77 -14.40 4.81 2.22
C SER A 77 -13.39 4.02 1.39
N ASP A 78 -13.61 2.72 1.22
CA ASP A 78 -12.74 1.84 0.42
C ASP A 78 -12.65 2.25 -1.05
N SER A 79 -13.62 3.04 -1.52
CA SER A 79 -13.74 3.49 -2.91
C SER A 79 -12.51 4.23 -3.42
N VAL A 80 -11.87 5.07 -2.58
CA VAL A 80 -10.73 5.88 -3.01
C VAL A 80 -9.48 5.02 -3.23
N ALA A 81 -9.21 4.08 -2.33
CA ALA A 81 -8.08 3.16 -2.46
C ALA A 81 -8.31 2.15 -3.61
N ALA A 82 -9.55 1.67 -3.78
CA ALA A 82 -9.91 0.79 -4.87
C ALA A 82 -9.81 1.48 -6.24
N GLU A 83 -10.27 2.73 -6.34
CA GLU A 83 -10.12 3.55 -7.54
C GLU A 83 -8.63 3.76 -7.84
N PHE A 84 -7.83 4.11 -6.82
CA PHE A 84 -6.40 4.29 -6.94
C PHE A 84 -5.71 3.02 -7.49
N ILE A 85 -6.09 1.82 -7.06
CA ILE A 85 -5.55 0.57 -7.65
C ILE A 85 -6.05 0.38 -9.08
N THR A 86 -7.35 0.60 -9.34
CA THR A 86 -7.98 0.32 -10.63
C THR A 86 -7.41 1.16 -11.76
N VAL A 87 -7.21 2.47 -11.53
CA VAL A 87 -6.66 3.41 -12.51
C VAL A 87 -5.16 3.27 -12.71
N SER A 88 -4.49 2.42 -11.91
CA SER A 88 -3.06 2.16 -12.03
C SER A 88 -2.75 1.57 -13.40
N LYS A 89 -1.63 2.03 -13.99
CA LYS A 89 -1.08 1.58 -15.27
C LYS A 89 0.39 1.23 -15.09
N CYS A 90 0.85 0.25 -15.86
CA CYS A 90 2.28 0.08 -16.10
C CYS A 90 2.81 1.36 -16.77
N HIS A 91 4.05 1.75 -16.46
CA HIS A 91 4.60 3.08 -16.76
C HIS A 91 3.89 4.21 -15.99
N LEU A 92 4.17 4.34 -14.68
CA LEU A 92 3.90 5.64 -14.04
C LEU A 92 4.71 6.72 -14.76
N PRO A 93 4.09 7.85 -15.14
CA PRO A 93 4.87 9.01 -15.55
C PRO A 93 5.77 9.42 -14.39
N VAL A 94 7.04 9.69 -14.68
CA VAL A 94 7.98 10.23 -13.70
C VAL A 94 7.37 11.54 -13.19
N SER A 95 7.14 11.66 -11.88
CA SER A 95 6.71 12.93 -11.28
C SER A 95 7.69 14.02 -11.72
N PRO A 96 7.23 15.16 -12.25
CA PRO A 96 8.09 16.23 -12.73
C PRO A 96 8.62 17.06 -11.55
N GLU A 97 9.28 16.45 -10.57
CA GLU A 97 9.97 17.15 -9.49
C GLU A 97 11.32 16.49 -9.20
N SER A 98 12.23 16.62 -10.16
CA SER A 98 13.66 16.66 -9.86
C SER A 98 14.36 17.46 -10.96
N GLY A 99 13.92 18.70 -11.14
CA GLY A 99 14.64 19.70 -11.91
C GLY A 99 15.97 20.00 -11.21
N SER A 100 17.05 19.67 -11.91
CA SER A 100 18.45 19.89 -11.59
C SER A 100 18.69 21.20 -10.83
N ILE A 101 19.15 21.11 -9.58
CA ILE A 101 19.98 22.17 -9.01
C ILE A 101 21.35 21.99 -9.67
N GLN A 102 21.64 22.82 -10.68
CA GLN A 102 23.00 22.98 -11.18
C GLN A 102 23.77 23.82 -10.15
N PHE A 103 24.90 23.29 -9.66
CA PHE A 103 25.94 24.05 -8.96
C PHE A 103 26.77 24.85 -9.96
#